data_AF-A0A9P1CI29-F1
#
_entry.id   AF-A0A9P1CI29-F1
#
_cell.length_a   1.000
_cell.length_b   1.000
_cell.length_c   1.000
_cell.angle_alpha   90.00
_cell.angle_beta   90.00
_cell.angle_gamma   90.00
#
_symmetry.space_group_name_H-M   'P 1'
#
loop_
_entity.id
_entity.type
_entity.pdbx_description
1 polymer ?
#
loop_
_entity_poly.entity_id
_entity_poly.type
_entity_poly.pdbx_seq_one_letter_code
_entity_poly.pdbx_strand_id
1 'polypeptide(L)'
;MRGDHWRVLGRSVLVRQGQSLNSEAADRLCHGAILLELDLVGERLQFKKLQGEGPETGWLSIRVKDKELLARIAAKDINQDPAGKLPPVVGPRLWAMSDIHTDKKENMQWVLDLDPREFQEDVLILAGDIANTMEVLQETLLLLKSRFGRIFFCPGNHDLWMQGWKNGNSLDKLKAILKFCKSKGIETAPGVVNTGVGPLLVVPIFAWHHPQWDTEPELEEWNVPPLEKTIVDYWATKWPADLRIDDGSVAEELDKLNASGFAEALKRRDEFHGVVSFSHFVPRLEVNPEKRYLIPSSLAKAVGSLHLKKRVEELKPDVHIFGHTHFGYDMDVDGIRYLQAALGTPAERTWGGSIVTLGDFPQERRPCLVWSGAWSMRHRSAWTQYYQRYGRRAEVTELVPSVCCNLYTPKVTAGARARSGWIKGRMPIWLFGPLETRLQEAQMVTREVNEITGWDVRGKNVKALEKLPRSSQGEPRSVEASQAIGWHKEASYTFIDVRNQGNGCIPGAISLPHPEATETLASLEDDEVLRLCEQLNAKGGHMLIIGDSAKCSWDAAMLLAGYFRMWPSEMKLGLKLTEPGYILEDLL
;
A
#
# COMPACT_ATOMS: atom_id res chain seq x y z
N MET A 1 -1.42 22.86 18.09
CA MET A 1 -2.06 22.80 19.43
C MET A 1 -1.00 23.12 20.48
N ARG A 2 -1.31 23.93 21.51
CA ARG A 2 -0.38 24.27 22.61
C ARG A 2 -0.72 23.38 23.82
N GLY A 3 0.08 22.35 24.04
CA GLY A 3 0.00 21.44 25.19
C GLY A 3 1.29 20.63 25.25
N ASP A 4 1.69 20.20 26.45
CA ASP A 4 2.85 19.33 26.62
C ASP A 4 2.54 17.92 26.12
N HIS A 5 3.58 17.17 25.75
CA HIS A 5 3.41 15.85 25.15
C HIS A 5 4.01 14.78 26.05
N TRP A 6 3.39 13.61 26.04
CA TRP A 6 3.75 12.50 26.92
C TRP A 6 3.85 11.20 26.15
N ARG A 7 4.74 10.32 26.59
CA ARG A 7 4.88 8.95 26.09
C ARG A 7 4.56 7.95 27.19
N VAL A 8 3.80 6.91 26.87
CA VAL A 8 3.49 5.82 27.78
C VAL A 8 4.71 4.88 27.93
N LEU A 9 5.20 4.73 29.16
CA LEU A 9 6.31 3.84 29.51
C LEU A 9 5.85 2.49 30.05
N GLY A 10 4.66 2.42 30.65
CA GLY A 10 4.10 1.15 31.14
C GLY A 10 3.72 0.21 29.99
N ARG A 11 3.86 -1.12 30.19
CA ARG A 11 3.38 -2.12 29.22
C ARG A 11 1.90 -1.92 28.84
N SER A 12 1.09 -1.56 29.83
CA SER A 12 -0.31 -1.23 29.67
C SER A 12 -0.78 -0.35 30.84
N VAL A 13 -1.25 0.87 30.55
CA VAL A 13 -1.63 1.89 31.54
C VAL A 13 -3.15 2.07 31.57
N LEU A 14 -3.75 1.94 32.75
CA LEU A 14 -5.20 2.08 32.91
C LEU A 14 -5.67 3.52 32.70
N VAL A 15 -6.62 3.68 31.80
CA VAL A 15 -7.33 4.93 31.53
C VAL A 15 -8.70 4.88 32.19
N ARG A 16 -9.10 6.00 32.79
CA ARG A 16 -10.41 6.18 33.41
C ARG A 16 -11.17 7.33 32.77
N GLN A 17 -12.50 7.28 32.85
CA GLN A 17 -13.39 8.31 32.29
C GLN A 17 -13.27 9.64 33.04
N GLY A 18 -12.93 9.62 34.33
CA GLY A 18 -12.81 10.83 35.17
C GLY A 18 -11.49 10.94 35.93
N GLN A 19 -11.19 12.15 36.41
CA GLN A 19 -9.95 12.48 37.13
C GLN A 19 -9.69 11.58 38.36
N SER A 20 -10.72 11.25 39.12
CA SER A 20 -10.62 10.42 40.34
C SER A 20 -10.09 9.02 40.05
N LEU A 21 -9.31 8.45 40.98
CA LEU A 21 -8.86 7.04 40.90
C LEU A 21 -10.00 6.03 41.04
N ASN A 22 -11.18 6.47 41.48
CA ASN A 22 -12.38 5.64 41.63
C ASN A 22 -13.37 5.81 40.47
N SER A 23 -13.04 6.61 39.45
CA SER A 23 -13.90 6.78 38.28
C SER A 23 -13.91 5.52 37.41
N GLU A 24 -14.94 5.36 36.59
CA GLU A 24 -15.12 4.21 35.71
C GLU A 24 -13.88 4.00 34.82
N ALA A 25 -13.44 2.74 34.74
CA ALA A 25 -12.35 2.37 33.84
C ALA A 25 -12.86 2.44 32.39
N ALA A 26 -12.14 3.14 31.53
CA ALA A 26 -12.46 3.20 30.11
C ALA A 26 -11.85 1.99 29.40
N ASP A 27 -10.52 2.00 29.29
CA ASP A 27 -9.71 0.93 28.73
C ASP A 27 -8.22 1.17 29.11
N ARG A 28 -7.26 0.58 28.41
CA ARG A 28 -5.83 0.73 28.67
C ARG A 28 -5.08 1.28 27.45
N LEU A 29 -4.08 2.12 27.71
CA LEU A 29 -3.11 2.54 26.70
C LEU A 29 -1.91 1.61 26.68
N CYS A 30 -1.45 1.26 25.48
CA CYS A 30 -0.26 0.43 25.27
C CYS A 30 1.04 1.23 25.44
N HIS A 31 2.13 0.52 25.71
CA HIS A 31 3.48 1.11 25.74
C HIS A 31 3.78 1.86 24.45
N GLY A 32 4.43 3.02 24.56
CA GLY A 32 4.85 3.84 23.43
C GLY A 32 3.79 4.83 22.92
N ALA A 33 2.53 4.75 23.37
CA ALA A 33 1.49 5.70 22.96
C ALA A 33 1.89 7.15 23.28
N ILE A 34 1.63 8.06 22.32
CA ILE A 34 1.91 9.49 22.44
C ILE A 34 0.62 10.24 22.74
N LEU A 35 0.67 11.08 23.75
CA LEU A 35 -0.47 11.78 24.32
C LEU A 35 -0.22 13.29 24.32
N LEU A 36 -1.24 14.05 23.96
CA LEU A 36 -1.31 15.49 24.19
C LEU A 36 -1.93 15.73 25.57
N GLU A 37 -1.23 16.49 26.42
CA GLU A 37 -1.76 16.99 27.68
C GLU A 37 -2.91 17.96 27.40
N LEU A 38 -4.09 17.63 27.93
CA LEU A 38 -5.24 18.54 27.98
C LEU A 38 -5.34 19.24 29.34
N ASP A 39 -5.07 18.50 30.41
CA ASP A 39 -5.04 19.01 31.78
C ASP A 39 -4.16 18.11 32.67
N LEU A 40 -3.56 18.68 33.72
CA LEU A 40 -2.73 17.96 34.68
C LEU A 40 -3.04 18.42 36.10
N VAL A 41 -3.65 17.53 36.88
CA VAL A 41 -4.00 17.81 38.28
C VAL A 41 -3.28 16.84 39.21
N GLY A 42 -2.22 17.33 39.85
CA GLY A 42 -1.31 16.49 40.64
C GLY A 42 -0.63 15.46 39.74
N GLU A 43 -0.82 14.17 40.03
CA GLU A 43 -0.27 13.07 39.23
C GLU A 43 -1.28 12.49 38.22
N ARG A 44 -2.39 13.18 37.96
CA ARG A 44 -3.45 12.74 37.06
C ARG A 44 -3.42 13.58 35.77
N LEU A 45 -3.14 12.92 34.66
CA LEU A 45 -3.09 13.51 33.33
C LEU A 45 -4.42 13.26 32.61
N GLN A 46 -5.10 14.33 32.19
CA GLN A 46 -6.11 14.27 31.15
C GLN A 46 -5.41 14.41 29.80
N PHE A 47 -5.76 13.51 28.87
CA PHE A 47 -5.07 13.47 27.58
C PHE A 47 -6.02 13.34 26.40
N LYS A 48 -5.50 13.75 25.24
CA LYS A 48 -5.95 13.29 23.93
C LYS A 48 -4.84 12.45 23.33
N LYS A 49 -5.15 11.22 22.92
CA LYS A 49 -4.19 10.35 22.26
C LYS A 49 -3.86 10.97 20.90
N LEU A 50 -2.57 11.07 20.60
CA LEU A 50 -2.09 11.46 19.29
C LEU A 50 -1.65 10.24 18.48
N GLN A 51 -1.03 9.25 19.15
CA GLN A 51 -0.49 8.05 18.51
C GLN A 51 -0.55 6.84 19.47
N GLY A 52 -0.60 5.62 18.93
CA GLY A 52 -0.61 4.36 19.68
C GLY A 52 -1.98 3.74 19.93
N GLU A 53 -2.00 2.57 20.55
CA GLU A 53 -3.21 1.81 20.86
C GLU A 53 -3.81 2.16 22.22
N GLY A 54 -5.14 2.05 22.31
CA GLY A 54 -5.96 2.39 23.49
C GLY A 54 -6.92 3.56 23.23
N PRO A 55 -7.60 4.07 24.27
CA PRO A 55 -8.68 5.03 24.12
C PRO A 55 -8.18 6.41 23.66
N GLU A 56 -9.00 7.09 22.85
CA GLU A 56 -8.66 8.40 22.26
C GLU A 56 -8.54 9.53 23.28
N THR A 57 -9.23 9.42 24.42
CA THR A 57 -9.17 10.40 25.51
C THR A 57 -9.37 9.71 26.86
N GLY A 58 -9.01 10.40 27.94
CA GLY A 58 -9.34 9.98 29.29
C GLY A 58 -8.36 10.51 30.33
N TRP A 59 -8.40 9.91 31.52
CA TRP A 59 -7.56 10.25 32.66
C TRP A 59 -6.70 9.08 33.12
N LEU A 60 -5.39 9.30 33.26
CA LEU A 60 -4.45 8.29 33.73
C LEU A 60 -3.43 8.87 34.72
N SER A 61 -2.70 7.99 35.42
CA SER A 61 -1.67 8.42 36.36
C SER A 61 -0.31 8.49 35.69
N ILE A 62 0.43 9.57 35.93
CA ILE A 62 1.81 9.73 35.42
C ILE A 62 2.79 8.78 36.14
N ARG A 63 2.47 8.39 37.38
CA ARG A 63 3.26 7.51 38.25
C ARG A 63 2.34 6.69 39.14
N VAL A 64 2.78 5.49 39.53
CA VAL A 64 2.14 4.69 40.58
C VAL A 64 3.24 4.15 41.50
N LYS A 65 3.17 4.49 42.81
CA LYS A 65 4.25 4.27 43.77
C LYS A 65 5.56 4.89 43.23
N ASP A 66 6.64 4.12 43.15
CA ASP A 66 7.95 4.60 42.67
C ASP A 66 8.16 4.39 41.15
N LYS A 67 7.14 3.91 40.42
CA LYS A 67 7.26 3.60 39.00
C LYS A 67 6.61 4.65 38.12
N GLU A 68 7.40 5.31 37.28
CA GLU A 68 6.88 6.19 36.24
C GLU A 68 6.13 5.40 35.16
N LEU A 69 4.94 5.88 34.83
CA LEU A 69 4.09 5.32 33.78
C LEU A 69 4.14 6.16 32.50
N LEU A 70 4.50 7.44 32.61
CA LEU A 70 4.67 8.35 31.49
C LEU A 70 5.97 9.14 31.60
N ALA A 71 6.52 9.54 30.45
CA ALA A 71 7.58 10.57 30.37
C ALA A 71 7.12 11.73 29.49
N ARG A 72 7.48 12.96 29.86
CA ARG A 72 7.33 14.14 29.01
C ARG A 72 8.28 14.05 27.82
N ILE A 73 7.79 14.43 26.64
CA ILE A 73 8.56 14.50 25.39
C ILE A 73 8.40 15.88 24.75
N ALA A 74 9.42 16.37 24.03
CA ALA A 74 9.32 17.67 23.38
C ALA A 74 8.51 17.56 22.08
N ALA A 75 7.81 18.63 21.69
CA ALA A 75 6.97 18.62 20.49
C ALA A 75 7.73 18.29 19.19
N LYS A 76 9.03 18.61 19.15
CA LYS A 76 9.93 18.24 18.04
C LYS A 76 10.21 16.74 17.93
N ASP A 77 10.00 15.97 19.00
CA ASP A 77 10.26 14.52 19.08
C ASP A 77 9.03 13.68 18.71
N ILE A 78 7.91 14.32 18.30
CA ILE A 78 6.65 13.64 17.90
C ILE A 78 6.71 13.21 16.44
N ASN A 79 7.42 13.98 15.61
CA ASN A 79 7.52 13.80 14.16
C ASN A 79 8.96 13.65 13.66
N GLN A 80 9.96 13.80 14.52
CA GLN A 80 11.32 13.40 14.19
C GLN A 80 11.50 11.97 14.67
N ASP A 81 11.36 11.02 13.72
CA ASP A 81 12.46 10.13 13.33
C ASP A 81 12.06 8.66 13.09
N PRO A 82 11.67 8.28 11.84
CA PRO A 82 11.70 6.89 11.35
C PRO A 82 13.13 6.34 11.17
N ALA A 83 14.16 7.20 11.30
CA ALA A 83 15.45 7.08 10.65
C ALA A 83 16.67 7.33 11.59
N GLY A 84 16.60 6.92 12.86
CA GLY A 84 17.79 6.62 13.68
C GLY A 84 18.49 7.78 14.41
N LYS A 85 17.87 8.25 15.50
CA LYS A 85 18.40 8.93 16.70
C LYS A 85 17.42 8.77 17.88
N LEU A 86 16.82 7.59 18.00
CA LEU A 86 16.30 7.11 19.29
C LEU A 86 17.46 7.10 20.33
N PRO A 87 17.21 7.30 21.64
CA PRO A 87 18.18 6.90 22.64
C PRO A 87 18.59 5.45 22.35
N PRO A 88 19.88 5.08 22.54
CA PRO A 88 20.40 3.79 22.08
C PRO A 88 19.47 2.67 22.54
N VAL A 89 18.83 2.03 21.57
CA VAL A 89 18.04 0.84 21.84
C VAL A 89 19.02 -0.17 22.39
N VAL A 90 18.71 -0.70 23.57
CA VAL A 90 19.49 -1.78 24.14
C VAL A 90 19.22 -3.01 23.27
N GLY A 91 20.06 -3.29 22.27
CA GLY A 91 19.97 -4.49 21.43
C GLY A 91 19.71 -4.25 19.92
N PRO A 92 19.75 -5.32 19.11
CA PRO A 92 19.63 -5.27 17.65
C PRO A 92 18.25 -4.82 17.17
N ARG A 93 18.22 -4.10 16.04
CA ARG A 93 16.98 -3.81 15.28
C ARG A 93 16.65 -4.98 14.35
N LEU A 94 15.36 -5.20 14.07
CA LEU A 94 14.93 -6.11 12.99
C LEU A 94 14.41 -5.29 11.82
N TRP A 95 14.91 -5.63 10.65
CA TRP A 95 14.58 -5.07 9.36
C TRP A 95 14.01 -6.14 8.44
N ALA A 96 13.21 -5.76 7.46
CA ALA A 96 12.59 -6.67 6.51
C ALA A 96 12.64 -6.16 5.07
N MET A 97 12.80 -7.09 4.13
CA MET A 97 12.63 -6.85 2.70
C MET A 97 12.30 -8.15 1.96
N SER A 98 11.59 -8.05 0.86
CA SER A 98 11.35 -9.12 -0.12
C SER A 98 11.49 -8.57 -1.54
N ASP A 99 11.45 -9.47 -2.53
CA ASP A 99 11.28 -9.09 -3.93
C ASP A 99 12.37 -8.11 -4.41
N ILE A 100 13.63 -8.39 -4.03
CA ILE A 100 14.76 -7.53 -4.37
C ILE A 100 15.06 -7.63 -5.85
N HIS A 101 14.91 -8.79 -6.48
CA HIS A 101 15.14 -8.99 -7.92
C HIS A 101 16.47 -8.40 -8.42
N THR A 102 17.59 -8.74 -7.77
CA THR A 102 18.91 -8.15 -8.05
C THR A 102 19.49 -8.51 -9.42
N ASP A 103 18.84 -9.37 -10.21
CA ASP A 103 19.12 -9.48 -11.65
C ASP A 103 18.84 -8.16 -12.39
N LYS A 104 18.07 -7.24 -11.78
CA LYS A 104 17.92 -5.85 -12.23
C LYS A 104 19.05 -5.01 -11.67
N LYS A 105 19.78 -4.31 -12.55
CA LYS A 105 20.95 -3.50 -12.19
C LYS A 105 20.63 -2.43 -11.15
N GLU A 106 19.49 -1.77 -11.29
CA GLU A 106 19.03 -0.72 -10.38
C GLU A 106 18.73 -1.28 -8.98
N ASN A 107 18.23 -2.51 -8.88
CA ASN A 107 17.97 -3.15 -7.60
C ASN A 107 19.27 -3.67 -6.94
N MET A 108 20.21 -4.21 -7.73
CA MET A 108 21.56 -4.49 -7.22
C MET A 108 22.24 -3.21 -6.72
N GLN A 109 22.10 -2.10 -7.46
CA GLN A 109 22.62 -0.80 -7.04
C GLN A 109 21.99 -0.34 -5.72
N TRP A 110 20.69 -0.56 -5.52
CA TRP A 110 20.02 -0.25 -4.25
C TRP A 110 20.67 -0.99 -3.08
N VAL A 111 21.02 -2.28 -3.24
CA VAL A 111 21.73 -3.06 -2.20
C VAL A 111 23.17 -2.59 -2.02
N LEU A 112 23.86 -2.19 -3.09
CA LEU A 112 25.21 -1.62 -3.03
C LEU A 112 25.25 -0.27 -2.31
N ASP A 113 24.19 0.52 -2.42
CA ASP A 113 24.06 1.86 -1.84
C ASP A 113 23.75 1.87 -0.34
N LEU A 114 23.36 0.73 0.25
CA LEU A 114 23.22 0.63 1.71
C LEU A 114 24.52 1.06 2.41
N ASP A 115 24.45 1.70 3.58
CA ASP A 115 25.68 2.01 4.34
C ASP A 115 26.24 0.69 4.92
N PRO A 116 27.50 0.31 4.62
CA PRO A 116 28.09 -0.93 5.13
C PRO A 116 28.29 -0.95 6.66
N ARG A 117 28.13 0.19 7.35
CA ARG A 117 28.32 0.32 8.81
C ARG A 117 27.03 0.45 9.58
N GLU A 118 25.93 0.86 8.93
CA GLU A 118 24.70 1.21 9.65
C GLU A 118 24.04 -0.01 10.32
N PHE A 119 24.12 -1.19 9.71
CA PHE A 119 23.31 -2.35 10.11
C PHE A 119 24.14 -3.51 10.69
N GLN A 120 25.41 -3.30 11.03
CA GLN A 120 26.34 -4.38 11.40
C GLN A 120 25.89 -5.17 12.64
N GLU A 121 25.14 -4.55 13.54
CA GLU A 121 24.59 -5.19 14.74
C GLU A 121 23.13 -5.67 14.55
N ASP A 122 22.53 -5.40 13.40
CA ASP A 122 21.11 -5.62 13.17
C ASP A 122 20.80 -6.95 12.48
N VAL A 123 19.51 -7.29 12.49
CA VAL A 123 18.95 -8.46 11.84
C VAL A 123 18.18 -8.04 10.60
N LEU A 124 18.42 -8.73 9.48
CA LEU A 124 17.60 -8.61 8.27
C LEU A 124 16.79 -9.88 8.03
N ILE A 125 15.50 -9.71 7.78
CA ILE A 125 14.58 -10.74 7.31
C ILE A 125 14.43 -10.57 5.80
N LEU A 126 14.71 -11.65 5.06
CA LEU A 126 14.59 -11.73 3.61
C LEU A 126 13.46 -12.70 3.23
N ALA A 127 12.30 -12.15 2.89
CA ALA A 127 11.11 -12.91 2.55
C ALA A 127 11.03 -13.24 1.04
N GLY A 128 12.10 -13.85 0.51
CA GLY A 128 12.17 -14.41 -0.84
C GLY A 128 12.31 -13.41 -1.98
N ASP A 129 12.50 -13.99 -3.18
CA ASP A 129 12.70 -13.33 -4.46
C ASP A 129 13.87 -12.34 -4.46
N ILE A 130 15.03 -12.89 -4.13
CA ILE A 130 16.28 -12.15 -4.17
C ILE A 130 16.80 -12.09 -5.60
N ALA A 131 16.87 -13.25 -6.29
CA ALA A 131 17.34 -13.33 -7.66
C ALA A 131 16.91 -14.61 -8.39
N ASN A 132 16.87 -14.57 -9.72
CA ASN A 132 16.53 -15.70 -10.58
C ASN A 132 17.64 -16.76 -10.64
N THR A 133 18.89 -16.31 -10.69
CA THR A 133 20.06 -17.19 -10.90
C THR A 133 20.78 -17.50 -9.59
N MET A 134 21.37 -18.69 -9.50
CA MET A 134 22.10 -19.10 -8.28
C MET A 134 23.27 -18.15 -8.00
N GLU A 135 23.97 -17.71 -9.05
CA GLU A 135 25.14 -16.85 -8.97
C GLU A 135 24.79 -15.47 -8.38
N VAL A 136 23.75 -14.81 -8.92
CA VAL A 136 23.30 -13.50 -8.44
C VAL A 136 22.69 -13.61 -7.04
N LEU A 137 21.98 -14.70 -6.74
CA LEU A 137 21.47 -14.97 -5.40
C LEU A 137 22.61 -15.06 -4.38
N GLN A 138 23.67 -15.84 -4.68
CA GLN A 138 24.82 -16.00 -3.81
C GLN A 138 25.57 -14.68 -3.61
N GLU A 139 25.79 -13.91 -4.67
CA GLU A 139 26.43 -12.60 -4.62
C GLU A 139 25.65 -11.65 -3.71
N THR A 140 24.34 -11.56 -3.91
CA THR A 140 23.46 -10.66 -3.15
C THR A 140 23.38 -11.04 -1.68
N LEU A 141 23.24 -12.34 -1.38
CA LEU A 141 23.22 -12.84 -0.01
C LEU A 141 24.55 -12.57 0.72
N LEU A 142 25.70 -12.71 0.04
CA LEU A 142 27.00 -12.38 0.62
C LEU A 142 27.16 -10.87 0.84
N LEU A 143 26.67 -10.05 -0.09
CA LEU A 143 26.69 -8.60 0.03
C LEU A 143 25.82 -8.12 1.19
N LEU A 144 24.62 -8.67 1.35
CA LEU A 144 23.78 -8.35 2.51
C LEU A 144 24.41 -8.86 3.80
N LYS A 145 25.00 -10.07 3.78
CA LYS A 145 25.65 -10.66 4.96
C LYS A 145 26.88 -9.87 5.43
N SER A 146 27.54 -9.11 4.57
CA SER A 146 28.62 -8.21 4.97
C SER A 146 28.14 -6.90 5.60
N ARG A 147 26.83 -6.59 5.48
CA ARG A 147 26.21 -5.36 5.96
C ARG A 147 25.37 -5.56 7.23
N PHE A 148 24.79 -6.75 7.40
CA PHE A 148 23.94 -7.11 8.53
C PHE A 148 24.59 -8.16 9.42
N GLY A 149 24.50 -7.99 10.73
CA GLY A 149 25.04 -8.94 11.70
C GLY A 149 24.39 -10.32 11.57
N ARG A 150 23.09 -10.36 11.31
CA ARG A 150 22.33 -11.59 11.15
C ARG A 150 21.32 -11.49 10.01
N ILE A 151 21.12 -12.61 9.31
CA ILE A 151 20.15 -12.70 8.22
C ILE A 151 19.30 -13.95 8.41
N PHE A 152 17.98 -13.77 8.34
CA PHE A 152 17.02 -14.84 8.15
C PHE A 152 16.49 -14.80 6.72
N PHE A 153 16.36 -15.95 6.08
CA PHE A 153 15.98 -16.04 4.67
C PHE A 153 15.06 -17.25 4.41
N CYS A 154 14.05 -17.04 3.56
CA CYS A 154 13.30 -18.09 2.91
C CYS A 154 13.29 -17.84 1.39
N PRO A 155 13.52 -18.85 0.54
CA PRO A 155 13.45 -18.67 -0.91
C PRO A 155 12.05 -18.34 -1.39
N GLY A 156 11.96 -17.49 -2.40
CA GLY A 156 10.75 -17.23 -3.19
C GLY A 156 10.69 -18.05 -4.48
N ASN A 157 9.77 -17.70 -5.37
CA ASN A 157 9.62 -18.43 -6.64
C ASN A 157 10.75 -18.15 -7.62
N HIS A 158 11.20 -16.90 -7.73
CA HIS A 158 12.33 -16.53 -8.60
C HIS A 158 13.61 -17.23 -8.17
N ASP A 159 13.84 -17.35 -6.86
CA ASP A 159 15.00 -18.05 -6.31
C ASP A 159 15.03 -19.53 -6.75
N LEU A 160 13.87 -20.13 -7.05
CA LEU A 160 13.72 -21.52 -7.50
C LEU A 160 13.53 -21.71 -9.01
N TRP A 161 13.48 -20.63 -9.79
CA TRP A 161 13.47 -20.72 -11.25
C TRP A 161 14.75 -21.39 -11.77
N MET A 162 14.63 -22.12 -12.87
CA MET A 162 15.71 -22.93 -13.45
C MET A 162 16.69 -22.12 -14.31
N GLN A 163 16.56 -20.79 -14.33
CA GLN A 163 17.42 -19.92 -15.12
C GLN A 163 18.89 -20.10 -14.69
N GLY A 164 19.73 -20.53 -15.63
CA GLY A 164 21.16 -20.80 -15.39
C GLY A 164 21.46 -22.10 -14.63
N TRP A 165 20.47 -22.71 -13.96
CA TRP A 165 20.67 -23.92 -13.16
C TRP A 165 20.56 -25.19 -14.02
N LYS A 166 21.63 -26.01 -14.01
CA LYS A 166 21.70 -27.26 -14.79
C LYS A 166 21.77 -28.53 -13.94
N ASN A 167 21.91 -28.40 -12.62
CA ASN A 167 22.18 -29.51 -11.71
C ASN A 167 20.87 -30.08 -11.10
N GLY A 168 19.98 -30.58 -11.95
CA GLY A 168 18.75 -31.27 -11.52
C GLY A 168 17.48 -30.46 -11.73
N ASN A 169 16.65 -30.36 -10.69
CA ASN A 169 15.34 -29.70 -10.70
C ASN A 169 15.26 -28.58 -9.63
N SER A 170 14.10 -27.92 -9.49
CA SER A 170 13.88 -26.82 -8.54
C SER A 170 14.03 -27.25 -7.07
N LEU A 171 13.71 -28.50 -6.74
CA LEU A 171 13.96 -29.06 -5.40
C LEU A 171 15.46 -29.29 -5.13
N ASP A 172 16.23 -29.67 -6.16
CA ASP A 172 17.70 -29.76 -6.06
C ASP A 172 18.34 -28.37 -5.92
N LYS A 173 17.82 -27.37 -6.65
CA LYS A 173 18.24 -25.97 -6.49
C LYS A 173 17.95 -25.46 -5.08
N LEU A 174 16.75 -25.72 -4.55
CA LEU A 174 16.40 -25.39 -3.17
C LEU A 174 17.41 -25.99 -2.17
N LYS A 175 17.70 -27.29 -2.29
CA LYS A 175 18.71 -27.95 -1.43
C LYS A 175 20.08 -27.28 -1.53
N ALA A 176 20.50 -26.88 -2.73
CA ALA A 176 21.76 -26.17 -2.94
C ALA A 176 21.76 -24.78 -2.29
N ILE A 177 20.66 -24.03 -2.38
CA ILE A 177 20.46 -22.73 -1.73
C ILE A 177 20.54 -22.86 -0.22
N LEU A 178 19.80 -23.81 0.37
CA LEU A 178 19.81 -24.03 1.83
C LEU A 178 21.20 -24.46 2.33
N LYS A 179 21.89 -25.32 1.57
CA LYS A 179 23.29 -25.71 1.86
C LYS A 179 24.23 -24.50 1.80
N PHE A 180 24.07 -23.62 0.82
CA PHE A 180 24.85 -22.40 0.71
C PHE A 180 24.58 -21.47 1.90
N CYS A 181 23.32 -21.20 2.23
CA CYS A 181 22.93 -20.35 3.37
C CYS A 181 23.54 -20.86 4.68
N LYS A 182 23.43 -22.17 4.94
CA LYS A 182 24.06 -22.81 6.10
C LYS A 182 25.58 -22.60 6.13
N SER A 183 26.26 -22.70 4.98
CA SER A 183 27.72 -22.49 4.90
C SER A 183 28.17 -21.05 5.14
N LYS A 184 27.25 -20.07 5.02
CA LYS A 184 27.52 -18.64 5.19
C LYS A 184 26.92 -18.04 6.47
N GLY A 185 26.30 -18.87 7.31
CA GLY A 185 25.63 -18.39 8.53
C GLY A 185 24.41 -17.51 8.23
N ILE A 186 23.69 -17.84 7.16
CA ILE A 186 22.37 -17.27 6.84
C ILE A 186 21.32 -18.29 7.32
N GLU A 187 20.39 -17.83 8.14
CA GLU A 187 19.45 -18.71 8.84
C GLU A 187 18.19 -18.95 8.03
N THR A 188 17.88 -20.22 7.81
CA THR A 188 16.69 -20.67 7.07
C THR A 188 15.82 -21.59 7.94
N ALA A 189 15.95 -21.48 9.27
CA ALA A 189 15.20 -22.22 10.27
C ALA A 189 14.86 -21.29 11.45
N PRO A 190 13.93 -21.66 12.34
CA PRO A 190 13.57 -20.81 13.48
C PRO A 190 14.77 -20.47 14.37
N GLY A 191 14.86 -19.20 14.78
CA GLY A 191 15.98 -18.69 15.57
C GLY A 191 15.56 -17.60 16.54
N VAL A 192 16.33 -17.43 17.62
CA VAL A 192 16.03 -16.48 18.70
C VAL A 192 16.91 -15.25 18.57
N VAL A 193 16.32 -14.05 18.53
CA VAL A 193 17.02 -12.76 18.56
C VAL A 193 16.89 -12.13 19.94
N ASN A 194 18.01 -11.90 20.62
CA ASN A 194 18.02 -11.24 21.93
C ASN A 194 18.01 -9.72 21.74
N THR A 195 16.86 -9.08 21.94
CA THR A 195 16.67 -7.64 21.64
C THR A 195 16.95 -6.72 22.82
N GLY A 196 17.57 -7.21 23.90
CA GLY A 196 17.80 -6.48 25.16
C GLY A 196 16.53 -6.21 26.00
N VAL A 197 15.37 -6.05 25.36
CA VAL A 197 14.04 -5.97 26.01
C VAL A 197 13.49 -7.37 26.31
N GLY A 198 13.77 -8.32 25.43
CA GLY A 198 13.42 -9.73 25.56
C GLY A 198 13.78 -10.52 24.31
N PRO A 199 13.73 -11.86 24.35
CA PRO A 199 14.02 -12.68 23.19
C PRO A 199 12.83 -12.66 22.21
N LEU A 200 13.08 -12.36 20.94
CA LEU A 200 12.13 -12.56 19.86
C LEU A 200 12.39 -13.90 19.18
N LEU A 201 11.33 -14.65 18.89
CA LEU A 201 11.40 -15.83 18.03
C LEU A 201 11.15 -15.40 16.58
N VAL A 202 12.07 -15.74 15.68
CA VAL A 202 11.94 -15.49 14.24
C VAL A 202 11.78 -16.83 13.53
N VAL A 203 10.69 -16.99 12.76
CA VAL A 203 10.25 -18.26 12.15
C VAL A 203 10.13 -18.12 10.63
N PRO A 204 11.15 -18.53 9.86
CA PRO A 204 11.01 -18.71 8.40
C PRO A 204 10.03 -19.84 8.10
N ILE A 205 9.15 -19.64 7.13
CA ILE A 205 8.20 -20.65 6.65
C ILE A 205 8.41 -20.84 5.14
N PHE A 206 8.84 -22.05 4.75
CA PHE A 206 8.88 -22.44 3.35
C PHE A 206 7.48 -22.74 2.85
N ALA A 207 7.13 -22.18 1.71
CA ALA A 207 5.83 -22.37 1.10
C ALA A 207 5.96 -22.38 -0.42
N TRP A 208 4.94 -22.92 -1.07
CA TRP A 208 4.68 -22.73 -2.48
C TRP A 208 3.19 -22.44 -2.67
N HIS A 209 2.81 -21.98 -3.86
CA HIS A 209 1.42 -21.70 -4.19
C HIS A 209 0.69 -22.92 -4.77
N HIS A 210 -0.64 -22.92 -4.71
CA HIS A 210 -1.47 -23.81 -5.51
C HIS A 210 -2.84 -23.15 -5.80
N PRO A 211 -3.48 -23.45 -6.96
CA PRO A 211 -4.67 -22.72 -7.40
C PRO A 211 -5.90 -22.91 -6.51
N GLN A 212 -6.03 -24.05 -5.82
CA GLN A 212 -7.17 -24.34 -4.94
C GLN A 212 -7.21 -23.47 -3.68
N TRP A 213 -6.15 -22.70 -3.39
CA TRP A 213 -6.15 -21.75 -2.28
C TRP A 213 -7.07 -20.54 -2.56
N ASP A 214 -7.27 -20.19 -3.84
CA ASP A 214 -8.11 -19.07 -4.25
C ASP A 214 -9.58 -19.49 -4.18
N THR A 215 -10.27 -18.99 -3.15
CA THR A 215 -11.70 -19.22 -2.95
C THR A 215 -12.55 -18.03 -3.39
N GLU A 216 -11.96 -17.02 -4.04
CA GLU A 216 -12.69 -15.83 -4.48
C GLU A 216 -13.43 -16.08 -5.79
N PRO A 217 -14.59 -15.42 -6.00
CA PRO A 217 -15.32 -15.50 -7.26
C PRO A 217 -14.44 -15.23 -8.48
N GLU A 218 -14.77 -15.89 -9.60
CA GLU A 218 -14.09 -15.65 -10.87
C GLU A 218 -14.59 -14.35 -11.52
N LEU A 219 -13.74 -13.72 -12.34
CA LEU A 219 -14.16 -12.59 -13.17
C LEU A 219 -14.95 -13.12 -14.39
N GLU A 220 -16.14 -13.66 -14.14
CA GLU A 220 -16.91 -14.42 -15.14
C GLU A 220 -17.25 -13.60 -16.40
N GLU A 221 -17.39 -12.29 -16.28
CA GLU A 221 -17.66 -11.38 -17.39
C GLU A 221 -16.45 -11.10 -18.30
N TRP A 222 -15.26 -11.56 -17.90
CA TRP A 222 -13.98 -11.25 -18.56
C TRP A 222 -13.29 -12.50 -19.10
N ASN A 223 -12.65 -12.38 -20.26
CA ASN A 223 -11.77 -13.41 -20.81
C ASN A 223 -10.40 -13.35 -20.13
N VAL A 224 -10.31 -13.92 -18.93
CA VAL A 224 -9.06 -14.04 -18.19
C VAL A 224 -8.22 -15.19 -18.79
N PRO A 225 -6.96 -14.96 -19.17
CA PRO A 225 -6.09 -16.02 -19.67
C PRO A 225 -5.84 -17.11 -18.61
N PRO A 226 -5.64 -18.36 -19.04
CA PRO A 226 -5.38 -19.47 -18.12
C PRO A 226 -4.04 -19.30 -17.39
N LEU A 227 -3.96 -19.88 -16.18
CA LEU A 227 -2.87 -19.70 -15.24
C LEU A 227 -1.50 -20.07 -15.84
N GLU A 228 -1.45 -21.18 -16.57
CA GLU A 228 -0.26 -21.76 -17.20
C GLU A 228 0.25 -20.95 -18.40
N LYS A 229 -0.47 -19.89 -18.81
CA LYS A 229 0.00 -18.92 -19.80
C LYS A 229 0.43 -17.60 -19.18
N THR A 230 0.06 -17.35 -17.92
CA THR A 230 0.28 -16.06 -17.25
C THR A 230 1.31 -16.12 -16.15
N ILE A 231 1.41 -17.25 -15.44
CA ILE A 231 2.25 -17.40 -14.27
C ILE A 231 3.52 -18.13 -14.67
N VAL A 232 4.63 -17.39 -14.63
CA VAL A 232 5.94 -17.83 -15.10
C VAL A 232 6.42 -19.09 -14.41
N ASP A 233 6.02 -19.30 -13.15
CA ASP A 233 6.41 -20.46 -12.35
C ASP A 233 6.13 -21.79 -13.04
N TYR A 234 5.05 -21.90 -13.81
CA TYR A 234 4.66 -23.13 -14.52
C TYR A 234 5.68 -23.60 -15.55
N TRP A 235 6.48 -22.70 -16.11
CA TRP A 235 7.49 -23.03 -17.13
C TRP A 235 8.92 -22.62 -16.73
N ALA A 236 9.09 -21.79 -15.71
CA ALA A 236 10.39 -21.43 -15.16
C ALA A 236 10.86 -22.40 -14.08
N THR A 237 9.97 -23.15 -13.44
CA THR A 237 10.34 -24.20 -12.49
C THR A 237 10.33 -25.59 -13.13
N LYS A 238 11.04 -26.53 -12.52
CA LYS A 238 11.02 -27.94 -12.90
C LYS A 238 10.92 -28.76 -11.63
N TRP A 239 9.90 -29.60 -11.51
CA TRP A 239 9.70 -30.45 -10.33
C TRP A 239 9.97 -31.93 -10.66
N PRO A 240 10.23 -32.77 -9.64
CA PRO A 240 10.11 -34.23 -9.75
C PRO A 240 8.79 -34.64 -10.41
N ALA A 241 8.78 -35.79 -11.10
CA ALA A 241 7.65 -36.19 -11.94
C ALA A 241 6.33 -36.43 -11.17
N ASP A 242 6.43 -36.73 -9.88
CA ASP A 242 5.34 -36.94 -8.92
C ASP A 242 4.84 -35.64 -8.26
N LEU A 243 5.48 -34.50 -8.52
CA LEU A 243 5.12 -33.21 -7.94
C LEU A 243 4.65 -32.23 -9.02
N ARG A 244 3.51 -31.58 -8.77
CA ARG A 244 2.90 -30.61 -9.66
C ARG A 244 2.34 -29.42 -8.88
N ILE A 245 2.32 -28.26 -9.55
CA ILE A 245 1.78 -27.02 -8.98
C ILE A 245 0.25 -27.05 -8.97
N ASP A 246 -0.36 -27.59 -10.02
CA ASP A 246 -1.80 -27.57 -10.25
C ASP A 246 -2.59 -28.45 -9.29
N ASP A 247 -2.03 -29.55 -8.79
CA ASP A 247 -2.67 -30.41 -7.79
C ASP A 247 -2.26 -30.09 -6.34
N GLY A 248 -1.36 -29.12 -6.15
CA GLY A 248 -0.88 -28.69 -4.84
C GLY A 248 0.20 -29.57 -4.20
N SER A 249 0.62 -30.66 -4.84
CA SER A 249 1.65 -31.56 -4.29
C SER A 249 3.02 -30.87 -4.11
N VAL A 250 3.37 -29.89 -4.95
CA VAL A 250 4.55 -29.05 -4.72
C VAL A 250 4.41 -28.27 -3.40
N ALA A 251 3.27 -27.60 -3.17
CA ALA A 251 3.03 -26.84 -1.95
C ALA A 251 3.08 -27.74 -0.70
N GLU A 252 2.52 -28.95 -0.78
CA GLU A 252 2.61 -29.94 0.29
C GLU A 252 4.06 -30.38 0.56
N GLU A 253 4.85 -30.63 -0.48
CA GLU A 253 6.25 -31.06 -0.31
C GLU A 253 7.12 -29.96 0.33
N LEU A 254 6.91 -28.71 -0.06
CA LEU A 254 7.59 -27.57 0.56
C LEU A 254 7.14 -27.37 2.02
N ASP A 255 5.87 -27.61 2.32
CA ASP A 255 5.33 -27.52 3.68
C ASP A 255 6.03 -28.49 4.64
N LYS A 256 6.30 -29.73 4.20
CA LYS A 256 6.97 -30.77 5.00
C LYS A 256 8.35 -30.33 5.51
N LEU A 257 9.04 -29.46 4.77
CA LEU A 257 10.37 -28.96 5.16
C LEU A 257 10.34 -28.13 6.46
N ASN A 258 9.17 -27.60 6.84
CA ASN A 258 9.00 -26.82 8.05
C ASN A 258 8.81 -27.68 9.31
N ALA A 259 8.45 -28.97 9.17
CA ALA A 259 7.84 -29.76 10.24
C ALA A 259 8.65 -29.78 11.56
N SER A 260 9.95 -30.05 11.50
CA SER A 260 10.78 -30.20 12.70
C SER A 260 11.01 -28.88 13.45
N GLY A 261 11.38 -27.83 12.73
CA GLY A 261 11.61 -26.50 13.33
C GLY A 261 10.33 -25.85 13.81
N PHE A 262 9.25 -25.99 13.05
CA PHE A 262 7.97 -25.35 13.36
C PHE A 262 7.28 -25.96 14.58
N ALA A 263 7.31 -27.29 14.74
CA ALA A 263 6.71 -27.93 15.92
C ALA A 263 7.34 -27.45 17.23
N GLU A 264 8.67 -27.29 17.23
CA GLU A 264 9.40 -26.77 18.38
C GLU A 264 9.13 -25.27 18.61
N ALA A 265 9.08 -24.47 17.53
CA ALA A 265 8.72 -23.06 17.59
C ALA A 265 7.31 -22.87 18.20
N LEU A 266 6.35 -23.68 17.79
CA LEU A 266 4.97 -23.63 18.29
C LEU A 266 4.90 -23.96 19.79
N LYS A 267 5.61 -25.01 20.22
CA LYS A 267 5.64 -25.43 21.63
C LYS A 267 6.22 -24.37 22.56
N ARG A 268 7.22 -23.62 22.07
CA ARG A 268 7.97 -22.64 22.85
C ARG A 268 7.52 -21.21 22.63
N ARG A 269 6.49 -21.00 21.80
CA ARG A 269 5.99 -19.68 21.38
C ARG A 269 5.86 -18.70 22.55
N ASP A 270 5.25 -19.15 23.64
CA ASP A 270 4.92 -18.31 24.78
C ASP A 270 6.11 -18.05 25.74
N GLU A 271 7.28 -18.64 25.46
CA GLU A 271 8.54 -18.33 26.17
C GLU A 271 9.15 -16.99 25.69
N PHE A 272 8.71 -16.48 24.55
CA PHE A 272 9.32 -15.33 23.88
C PHE A 272 8.57 -14.04 24.16
N HIS A 273 9.30 -12.91 24.07
CA HIS A 273 8.70 -11.58 24.17
C HIS A 273 7.76 -11.28 23.00
N GLY A 274 8.06 -11.85 21.84
CA GLY A 274 7.27 -11.73 20.63
C GLY A 274 7.74 -12.71 19.56
N VAL A 275 6.88 -12.95 18.59
CA VAL A 275 7.07 -13.92 17.52
C VAL A 275 6.92 -13.21 16.17
N VAL A 276 7.99 -13.25 15.38
CA VAL A 276 7.98 -12.86 13.98
C VAL A 276 8.00 -14.13 13.15
N SER A 277 7.11 -14.25 12.18
CA SER A 277 7.26 -15.27 11.14
C SER A 277 7.30 -14.62 9.77
N PHE A 278 7.78 -15.35 8.77
CA PHE A 278 7.79 -14.83 7.42
C PHE A 278 7.79 -15.95 6.39
N SER A 279 7.17 -15.68 5.25
CA SER A 279 7.17 -16.51 4.06
C SER A 279 7.31 -15.63 2.84
N HIS A 280 7.74 -16.17 1.70
CA HIS A 280 7.69 -15.40 0.47
C HIS A 280 6.24 -15.20 -0.01
N PHE A 281 5.49 -16.30 -0.10
CA PHE A 281 4.11 -16.32 -0.56
C PHE A 281 3.15 -15.67 0.45
N VAL A 282 2.00 -15.24 -0.06
CA VAL A 282 0.92 -14.58 0.67
C VAL A 282 0.24 -15.59 1.61
N PRO A 283 0.14 -15.28 2.92
CA PRO A 283 -0.36 -16.24 3.90
C PRO A 283 -1.89 -16.30 3.99
N ARG A 284 -2.59 -15.26 3.51
CA ARG A 284 -4.03 -15.06 3.70
C ARG A 284 -4.65 -14.26 2.57
N LEU A 285 -5.86 -14.62 2.14
CA LEU A 285 -6.57 -13.92 1.05
C LEU A 285 -6.88 -12.48 1.43
N GLU A 286 -7.12 -12.22 2.72
CA GLU A 286 -7.44 -10.91 3.26
C GLU A 286 -6.31 -9.89 3.10
N VAL A 287 -5.06 -10.37 2.96
CA VAL A 287 -3.88 -9.52 2.75
C VAL A 287 -3.38 -9.56 1.31
N ASN A 288 -4.16 -10.15 0.41
CA ASN A 288 -4.00 -10.04 -1.04
C ASN A 288 -5.04 -9.04 -1.59
N PRO A 289 -4.69 -8.14 -2.52
CA PRO A 289 -5.70 -7.40 -3.25
C PRO A 289 -6.69 -8.32 -3.97
N GLU A 290 -7.93 -7.86 -4.10
CA GLU A 290 -8.99 -8.61 -4.80
C GLU A 290 -8.57 -8.92 -6.24
N LYS A 291 -8.99 -10.08 -6.76
CA LYS A 291 -8.69 -10.58 -8.11
C LYS A 291 -8.79 -9.52 -9.23
N ARG A 292 -9.79 -8.63 -9.15
CA ARG A 292 -10.02 -7.53 -10.10
C ARG A 292 -8.91 -6.48 -10.14
N TYR A 293 -8.08 -6.36 -9.11
CA TYR A 293 -6.99 -5.40 -9.01
C TYR A 293 -5.63 -5.97 -9.39
N LEU A 294 -5.54 -7.28 -9.59
CA LEU A 294 -4.27 -7.96 -9.86
C LEU A 294 -3.95 -7.99 -11.36
N ILE A 295 -2.66 -7.90 -11.67
CA ILE A 295 -2.13 -7.93 -13.03
C ILE A 295 -1.08 -9.06 -13.12
N PRO A 296 -1.40 -10.20 -13.78
CA PRO A 296 -2.72 -10.60 -14.24
C PRO A 296 -3.64 -11.04 -13.08
N SER A 297 -4.96 -11.11 -13.29
CA SER A 297 -5.95 -11.47 -12.27
C SER A 297 -5.82 -12.92 -11.85
N SER A 298 -5.31 -13.76 -12.75
CA SER A 298 -4.93 -15.14 -12.45
C SER A 298 -3.85 -15.26 -11.37
N LEU A 299 -3.11 -14.17 -11.06
CA LEU A 299 -2.16 -14.13 -9.95
C LEU A 299 -2.80 -14.52 -8.62
N ALA A 300 -4.09 -14.25 -8.40
CA ALA A 300 -4.80 -14.68 -7.17
C ALA A 300 -4.66 -16.19 -6.89
N LYS A 301 -4.48 -17.01 -7.92
CA LYS A 301 -4.30 -18.48 -7.82
C LYS A 301 -2.86 -18.93 -7.63
N ALA A 302 -1.91 -18.00 -7.73
CA ALA A 302 -0.48 -18.27 -7.70
C ALA A 302 0.27 -17.63 -6.53
N VAL A 303 -0.44 -17.06 -5.56
CA VAL A 303 0.17 -16.26 -4.50
C VAL A 303 0.29 -16.95 -3.15
N GLY A 304 -0.42 -18.05 -2.90
CA GLY A 304 -0.50 -18.65 -1.57
C GLY A 304 -0.95 -20.11 -1.56
N SER A 305 -1.04 -20.68 -0.36
CA SER A 305 -1.50 -22.05 -0.15
C SER A 305 -2.25 -22.23 1.16
N LEU A 306 -3.12 -23.23 1.20
CA LEU A 306 -3.85 -23.61 2.42
C LEU A 306 -2.91 -24.12 3.52
N HIS A 307 -1.77 -24.72 3.14
CA HIS A 307 -0.72 -25.16 4.06
C HIS A 307 -0.07 -23.98 4.79
N LEU A 308 0.34 -22.95 4.04
CA LEU A 308 0.91 -21.73 4.61
C LEU A 308 -0.10 -21.03 5.53
N LYS A 309 -1.34 -20.84 5.07
CA LYS A 309 -2.42 -20.26 5.87
C LYS A 309 -2.54 -20.96 7.23
N LYS A 310 -2.63 -22.30 7.21
CA LYS A 310 -2.71 -23.12 8.42
C LYS A 310 -1.55 -22.88 9.38
N ARG A 311 -0.30 -22.85 8.89
CA ARG A 311 0.87 -22.60 9.74
C ARG A 311 0.81 -21.23 10.41
N VAL A 312 0.46 -20.18 9.66
CA VAL A 312 0.40 -18.83 10.22
C VAL A 312 -0.72 -18.71 11.25
N GLU A 313 -1.89 -19.31 10.99
CA GLU A 313 -3.02 -19.34 11.92
C GLU A 313 -2.75 -20.17 13.18
N GLU A 314 -1.97 -21.25 13.08
CA GLU A 314 -1.53 -22.05 14.23
C GLU A 314 -0.47 -21.33 15.06
N LEU A 315 0.53 -20.72 14.40
CA LEU A 315 1.61 -20.01 15.08
C LEU A 315 1.14 -18.69 15.70
N LYS A 316 0.14 -18.04 15.11
CA LYS A 316 -0.37 -16.71 15.52
C LYS A 316 0.75 -15.69 15.81
N PRO A 317 1.70 -15.45 14.89
CA PRO A 317 2.80 -14.52 15.16
C PRO A 317 2.29 -13.11 15.51
N ASP A 318 3.07 -12.31 16.24
CA ASP A 318 2.76 -10.88 16.42
C ASP A 318 2.87 -10.13 15.08
N VAL A 319 3.86 -10.52 14.26
CA VAL A 319 4.06 -10.01 12.91
C VAL A 319 4.36 -11.16 11.93
N HIS A 320 3.63 -11.21 10.82
CA HIS A 320 3.96 -12.05 9.68
C HIS A 320 4.43 -11.19 8.50
N ILE A 321 5.66 -11.42 8.04
CA ILE A 321 6.26 -10.68 6.92
C ILE A 321 6.16 -11.52 5.64
N PHE A 322 5.78 -10.90 4.52
CA PHE A 322 5.64 -11.60 3.24
C PHE A 322 6.03 -10.74 2.02
N GLY A 323 5.98 -11.33 0.82
CA GLY A 323 6.36 -10.71 -0.46
C GLY A 323 5.50 -11.20 -1.62
N HIS A 324 6.12 -11.39 -2.79
CA HIS A 324 5.55 -12.03 -3.99
C HIS A 324 4.58 -11.17 -4.81
N THR A 325 3.64 -10.47 -4.17
CA THR A 325 2.65 -9.66 -4.91
C THR A 325 3.09 -8.23 -5.22
N HIS A 326 4.23 -7.81 -4.67
CA HIS A 326 4.83 -6.47 -4.88
C HIS A 326 3.94 -5.30 -4.46
N PHE A 327 3.07 -5.48 -3.47
CA PHE A 327 2.24 -4.40 -2.93
C PHE A 327 2.75 -3.90 -1.58
N GLY A 328 2.61 -2.60 -1.31
CA GLY A 328 2.80 -2.08 0.03
C GLY A 328 1.64 -2.52 0.92
N TYR A 329 1.91 -3.29 1.97
CA TYR A 329 0.87 -3.82 2.85
C TYR A 329 1.31 -3.81 4.31
N ASP A 330 0.49 -3.26 5.21
CA ASP A 330 0.70 -3.30 6.67
C ASP A 330 -0.66 -3.24 7.36
N MET A 331 -1.22 -4.39 7.71
CA MET A 331 -2.59 -4.49 8.20
C MET A 331 -2.74 -5.60 9.23
N ASP A 332 -3.63 -5.41 10.20
CA ASP A 332 -3.99 -6.43 11.17
C ASP A 332 -5.16 -7.28 10.68
N VAL A 333 -5.00 -8.60 10.74
CA VAL A 333 -6.10 -9.56 10.49
C VAL A 333 -6.08 -10.60 11.61
N ASP A 334 -7.19 -10.72 12.34
CA ASP A 334 -7.36 -11.64 13.47
C ASP A 334 -6.24 -11.56 14.53
N GLY A 335 -5.77 -10.35 14.81
CA GLY A 335 -4.75 -10.08 15.84
C GLY A 335 -3.30 -10.36 15.40
N ILE A 336 -3.06 -10.62 14.10
CA ILE A 336 -1.73 -10.75 13.52
C ILE A 336 -1.49 -9.54 12.60
N ARG A 337 -0.34 -8.86 12.77
CA ARG A 337 0.10 -7.82 11.82
C ARG A 337 0.73 -8.49 10.60
N TYR A 338 0.22 -8.20 9.41
CA TYR A 338 0.78 -8.67 8.14
C TYR A 338 1.51 -7.54 7.44
N LEU A 339 2.79 -7.74 7.15
CA LEU A 339 3.70 -6.73 6.60
C LEU A 339 4.32 -7.20 5.28
N GLN A 340 4.11 -6.47 4.19
CA GLN A 340 4.73 -6.75 2.89
C GLN A 340 5.67 -5.61 2.50
N ALA A 341 6.98 -5.88 2.56
CA ALA A 341 8.05 -4.93 2.29
C ALA A 341 8.79 -5.29 0.99
N ALA A 342 8.04 -5.33 -0.11
CA ALA A 342 8.53 -5.71 -1.44
C ALA A 342 9.25 -4.54 -2.11
N LEU A 343 10.54 -4.72 -2.47
CA LEU A 343 11.25 -3.71 -3.24
C LEU A 343 10.69 -3.60 -4.67
N GLY A 344 10.26 -4.74 -5.22
CA GLY A 344 9.71 -4.86 -6.56
C GLY A 344 10.73 -4.52 -7.65
N THR A 345 10.28 -4.55 -8.89
CA THR A 345 11.07 -4.15 -10.04
C THR A 345 11.15 -2.62 -10.17
N PRO A 346 12.19 -2.08 -10.85
CA PRO A 346 12.27 -0.63 -11.10
C PRO A 346 11.07 -0.06 -11.87
N ALA A 347 10.48 -0.85 -12.77
CA ALA A 347 9.32 -0.45 -13.55
C ALA A 347 8.07 -0.29 -12.66
N GLU A 348 7.84 -1.23 -11.73
CA GLU A 348 6.72 -1.16 -10.77
C GLU A 348 6.86 0.04 -9.85
N ARG A 349 8.07 0.34 -9.34
CA ARG A 349 8.29 1.54 -8.52
C ARG A 349 8.05 2.85 -9.26
N THR A 350 8.23 2.86 -10.59
CA THR A 350 8.02 4.05 -11.43
C THR A 350 6.55 4.24 -11.79
N TRP A 351 5.86 3.16 -12.19
CA TRP A 351 4.51 3.25 -12.74
C TRP A 351 3.39 2.99 -11.72
N GLY A 352 3.67 2.20 -10.68
CA GLY A 352 2.74 1.85 -9.61
C GLY A 352 3.30 2.20 -8.23
N GLY A 353 4.15 3.22 -8.15
CA GLY A 353 4.86 3.56 -6.91
C GLY A 353 3.90 3.72 -5.73
N SER A 354 2.72 4.31 -5.91
CA SER A 354 1.77 4.57 -4.83
C SER A 354 1.23 3.29 -4.19
N ILE A 355 1.16 2.20 -4.96
CA ILE A 355 0.62 0.91 -4.51
C ILE A 355 1.70 -0.09 -4.09
N VAL A 356 2.95 0.12 -4.51
CA VAL A 356 4.12 -0.69 -4.13
C VAL A 356 4.76 -0.17 -2.84
N THR A 357 4.70 1.15 -2.60
CA THR A 357 5.40 1.80 -1.48
C THR A 357 4.79 1.45 -0.12
N LEU A 358 5.67 1.29 0.87
CA LEU A 358 5.32 1.01 2.26
C LEU A 358 6.02 2.02 3.19
N GLY A 359 5.27 3.01 3.67
CA GLY A 359 5.85 4.13 4.42
C GLY A 359 6.89 4.85 3.56
N ASP A 360 8.10 4.97 4.10
CA ASP A 360 9.24 5.57 3.40
C ASP A 360 10.08 4.52 2.63
N PHE A 361 9.70 3.24 2.68
CA PHE A 361 10.34 2.17 1.92
C PHE A 361 9.73 2.08 0.51
N PRO A 362 10.55 2.09 -0.56
CA PRO A 362 12.01 2.02 -0.59
C PRO A 362 12.75 3.37 -0.77
N GLN A 363 12.06 4.51 -0.71
CA GLN A 363 12.58 5.83 -1.02
C GLN A 363 13.74 6.26 -0.10
N GLU A 364 13.67 5.94 1.20
CA GLU A 364 14.72 6.26 2.17
C GLU A 364 15.98 5.40 2.04
N ARG A 365 16.03 4.45 1.09
CA ARG A 365 17.17 3.55 0.85
C ARG A 365 17.60 2.79 2.12
N ARG A 366 16.62 2.40 2.92
CA ARG A 366 16.76 1.51 4.06
C ARG A 366 15.72 0.41 3.93
N PRO A 367 15.96 -0.81 4.41
CA PRO A 367 14.90 -1.81 4.47
C PRO A 367 13.78 -1.36 5.43
N CYS A 368 12.67 -2.08 5.45
CA CYS A 368 11.53 -1.74 6.31
C CYS A 368 11.82 -2.08 7.78
N LEU A 369 11.63 -1.12 8.70
CA LEU A 369 11.82 -1.34 10.13
C LEU A 369 10.65 -2.17 10.70
N VAL A 370 10.98 -3.25 11.42
CA VAL A 370 10.01 -4.12 12.10
C VAL A 370 10.10 -3.98 13.62
N TRP A 371 11.31 -3.88 14.16
CA TRP A 371 11.56 -3.80 15.60
C TRP A 371 12.73 -2.90 15.94
N SER A 372 12.57 -2.07 16.97
CA SER A 372 13.62 -1.23 17.55
C SER A 372 13.31 -0.95 19.03
N GLY A 373 13.53 -1.95 19.89
CA GLY A 373 13.16 -1.92 21.32
C GLY A 373 11.64 -2.04 21.59
N ALA A 374 10.84 -1.81 20.56
CA ALA A 374 9.43 -2.12 20.47
C ALA A 374 9.09 -2.43 19.00
N TRP A 375 7.88 -2.94 18.74
CA TRP A 375 7.35 -3.08 17.38
C TRP A 375 7.33 -1.72 16.68
N SER A 376 7.71 -1.69 15.40
CA SER A 376 7.63 -0.48 14.59
C SER A 376 6.19 0.03 14.49
N MET A 377 6.05 1.35 14.29
CA MET A 377 4.76 1.94 13.94
C MET A 377 4.22 1.30 12.66
N ARG A 378 2.88 1.33 12.50
CA ARG A 378 2.24 0.87 11.26
C ARG A 378 2.69 1.77 10.12
N HIS A 379 3.21 1.16 9.08
CA HIS A 379 3.65 1.83 7.88
C HIS A 379 2.44 2.19 7.02
N ARG A 380 2.47 3.38 6.46
CA ARG A 380 1.39 3.86 5.59
C ARG A 380 1.49 3.17 4.22
N SER A 381 0.41 2.56 3.75
CA SER A 381 0.34 2.05 2.37
C SER A 381 -1.02 2.34 1.74
N ALA A 382 -1.07 2.36 0.41
CA ALA A 382 -2.32 2.62 -0.30
C ALA A 382 -3.37 1.53 -0.05
N TRP A 383 -2.98 0.25 -0.09
CA TRP A 383 -3.89 -0.88 0.16
C TRP A 383 -4.41 -0.91 1.59
N THR A 384 -3.55 -0.70 2.59
CA THR A 384 -3.97 -0.64 3.99
C THR A 384 -5.05 0.42 4.18
N GLN A 385 -4.80 1.66 3.76
CA GLN A 385 -5.75 2.75 3.98
C GLN A 385 -7.03 2.59 3.17
N TYR A 386 -6.91 2.11 1.93
CA TYR A 386 -8.07 1.84 1.08
C TYR A 386 -9.01 0.82 1.72
N TYR A 387 -8.47 -0.31 2.21
CA TYR A 387 -9.29 -1.34 2.86
C TYR A 387 -9.76 -0.95 4.26
N GLN A 388 -9.00 -0.17 5.01
CA GLN A 388 -9.49 0.42 6.27
C GLN A 388 -10.69 1.35 6.05
N ARG A 389 -10.67 2.14 4.96
CA ARG A 389 -11.75 3.06 4.64
C ARG A 389 -12.99 2.37 4.07
N TYR A 390 -12.80 1.43 3.15
CA TYR A 390 -13.91 0.90 2.34
C TYR A 390 -14.24 -0.57 2.59
N GLY A 391 -13.38 -1.29 3.30
CA GLY A 391 -13.45 -2.74 3.37
C GLY A 391 -13.16 -3.43 2.04
N ARG A 392 -12.75 -4.69 2.16
CA ARG A 392 -12.54 -5.61 1.04
C ARG A 392 -13.88 -6.18 0.56
N ARG A 393 -14.08 -6.25 -0.75
CA ARG A 393 -15.28 -6.68 -1.47
C ARG A 393 -14.92 -7.55 -2.67
N ALA A 394 -14.42 -8.76 -2.39
CA ALA A 394 -14.00 -9.73 -3.41
C ALA A 394 -15.17 -10.25 -4.26
N GLU A 395 -16.41 -10.09 -3.79
CA GLU A 395 -17.62 -10.47 -4.53
C GLU A 395 -17.92 -9.57 -5.73
N VAL A 396 -17.27 -8.41 -5.83
CA VAL A 396 -17.50 -7.47 -6.93
C VAL A 396 -16.54 -7.80 -8.08
N THR A 397 -17.06 -8.48 -9.10
CA THR A 397 -16.29 -9.06 -10.20
C THR A 397 -16.51 -8.36 -11.54
N GLU A 398 -17.57 -7.57 -11.65
CA GLU A 398 -17.99 -6.85 -12.86
C GLU A 398 -17.15 -5.57 -13.08
N LEU A 399 -16.63 -4.97 -12.01
CA LEU A 399 -15.83 -3.75 -12.06
C LEU A 399 -14.33 -4.06 -11.99
N VAL A 400 -13.64 -3.87 -13.11
CA VAL A 400 -12.19 -3.98 -13.21
C VAL A 400 -11.62 -2.57 -13.44
N PRO A 401 -10.52 -2.16 -12.76
CA PRO A 401 -9.89 -0.87 -13.02
C PRO A 401 -9.36 -0.79 -14.45
N SER A 402 -9.33 0.41 -15.03
CA SER A 402 -8.86 0.65 -16.41
C SER A 402 -7.48 0.05 -16.71
N VAL A 403 -6.59 0.08 -15.73
CA VAL A 403 -5.24 -0.48 -15.83
C VAL A 403 -5.24 -2.01 -16.01
N CYS A 404 -6.21 -2.71 -15.42
CA CYS A 404 -6.42 -4.14 -15.56
C CYS A 404 -7.27 -4.46 -16.80
N CYS A 405 -8.27 -3.64 -17.11
CA CYS A 405 -9.18 -3.80 -18.24
C CYS A 405 -8.45 -3.92 -19.58
N ASN A 406 -7.33 -3.22 -19.76
CA ASN A 406 -6.57 -3.26 -21.01
C ASN A 406 -5.93 -4.63 -21.31
N LEU A 407 -5.84 -5.51 -20.31
CA LEU A 407 -5.26 -6.85 -20.44
C LEU A 407 -6.30 -7.94 -20.72
N TYR A 408 -7.60 -7.64 -20.56
CA TYR A 408 -8.68 -8.61 -20.74
C TYR A 408 -9.73 -8.09 -21.71
N THR A 409 -10.33 -8.99 -22.48
CA THR A 409 -11.51 -8.64 -23.29
C THR A 409 -12.78 -9.04 -22.55
N PRO A 410 -13.83 -8.19 -22.53
CA PRO A 410 -15.11 -8.58 -21.96
C PRO A 410 -15.75 -9.69 -22.82
N LYS A 411 -16.45 -10.63 -22.19
CA LYS A 411 -17.18 -11.71 -22.89
C LYS A 411 -18.41 -11.22 -23.64
N VAL A 412 -18.99 -10.09 -23.20
CA VAL A 412 -20.17 -9.47 -23.84
C VAL A 412 -19.77 -8.11 -24.43
N THR A 413 -20.09 -7.89 -25.70
CA THR A 413 -19.74 -6.68 -26.47
C THR A 413 -20.60 -5.46 -26.15
N ALA A 414 -21.59 -5.56 -25.27
CA ALA A 414 -22.51 -4.48 -24.93
C ALA A 414 -22.34 -4.03 -23.47
N GLY A 415 -21.64 -2.90 -23.26
CA GLY A 415 -21.90 -2.04 -22.10
C GLY A 415 -20.79 -1.86 -21.07
N ALA A 416 -19.95 -2.85 -20.78
CA ALA A 416 -18.97 -2.73 -19.69
C ALA A 416 -17.65 -2.10 -20.13
N ARG A 417 -17.68 -0.87 -20.64
CA ARG A 417 -16.48 -0.01 -20.58
C ARG A 417 -16.35 0.48 -19.13
N ALA A 418 -15.88 -0.36 -18.22
CA ALA A 418 -15.31 0.12 -16.97
C ALA A 418 -13.96 0.80 -17.30
N ARG A 419 -14.04 1.98 -17.93
CA ARG A 419 -12.89 2.85 -18.24
C ARG A 419 -12.47 3.71 -17.06
N SER A 420 -13.06 3.47 -15.91
CA SER A 420 -13.02 4.42 -14.83
C SER A 420 -12.69 3.60 -13.57
N GLY A 421 -11.57 3.92 -12.92
CA GLY A 421 -11.12 3.34 -11.66
C GLY A 421 -12.01 3.72 -10.48
N TRP A 422 -13.33 3.76 -10.72
CA TRP A 422 -14.32 4.40 -9.88
C TRP A 422 -15.45 3.40 -9.64
N ILE A 423 -15.29 2.59 -8.61
CA ILE A 423 -16.44 1.95 -8.00
C ILE A 423 -17.28 3.10 -7.45
N LYS A 424 -18.58 3.15 -7.77
CA LYS A 424 -19.46 4.23 -7.31
C LYS A 424 -19.29 4.47 -5.81
N GLY A 425 -18.96 5.70 -5.43
CA GLY A 425 -18.72 6.08 -4.03
C GLY A 425 -17.35 5.65 -3.45
N ARG A 426 -16.44 5.14 -4.27
CA ARG A 426 -15.03 4.88 -3.91
C ARG A 426 -14.12 5.57 -4.91
N MET A 427 -12.86 5.70 -4.52
CA MET A 427 -11.81 6.25 -5.36
C MET A 427 -10.73 5.22 -5.71
N PRO A 428 -9.89 5.46 -6.73
CA PRO A 428 -8.74 4.67 -7.06
C PRO A 428 -7.81 4.58 -5.88
N ILE A 429 -7.24 3.41 -5.74
CA ILE A 429 -6.35 3.12 -4.65
C ILE A 429 -5.10 4.00 -4.61
N TRP A 430 -4.56 4.39 -5.76
CA TRP A 430 -3.32 5.16 -5.80
C TRP A 430 -3.43 6.50 -5.06
N LEU A 431 -4.64 7.05 -4.89
CA LEU A 431 -4.89 8.26 -4.08
C LEU A 431 -4.60 8.11 -2.58
N PHE A 432 -4.48 6.88 -2.11
CA PHE A 432 -4.06 6.55 -0.74
C PHE A 432 -2.53 6.41 -0.60
N GLY A 433 -1.78 6.45 -1.70
CA GLY A 433 -0.32 6.40 -1.64
C GLY A 433 0.31 7.69 -1.12
N PRO A 434 1.62 7.71 -0.87
CA PRO A 434 2.35 8.90 -0.46
C PRO A 434 2.17 10.06 -1.45
N LEU A 435 2.13 11.30 -0.93
CA LEU A 435 1.90 12.50 -1.74
C LEU A 435 2.82 12.58 -2.95
N GLU A 436 4.14 12.48 -2.74
CA GLU A 436 5.11 12.60 -3.84
C GLU A 436 4.84 11.61 -4.98
N THR A 437 4.50 10.36 -4.64
CA THR A 437 4.22 9.33 -5.63
C THR A 437 2.90 9.58 -6.36
N ARG A 438 1.87 10.07 -5.66
CA ARG A 438 0.61 10.52 -6.28
C ARG A 438 0.86 11.66 -7.28
N LEU A 439 1.69 12.63 -6.92
CA LEU A 439 2.03 13.75 -7.80
C LEU A 439 2.72 13.27 -9.07
N GLN A 440 3.70 12.38 -8.93
CA GLN A 440 4.42 11.79 -10.07
C GLN A 440 3.47 11.01 -11.00
N GLU A 441 2.59 10.18 -10.44
CA GLU A 441 1.60 9.42 -11.20
C GLU A 441 0.57 10.33 -11.89
N ALA A 442 0.08 11.37 -11.19
CA ALA A 442 -0.84 12.33 -11.77
C ALA A 442 -0.21 13.07 -12.97
N GLN A 443 1.06 13.50 -12.86
CA GLN A 443 1.83 14.08 -13.96
C GLN A 443 2.07 13.09 -15.10
N MET A 444 2.27 11.80 -14.76
CA MET A 444 2.17 10.62 -15.64
C MET A 444 1.03 10.77 -16.66
N VAL A 445 -0.15 10.87 -16.08
CA VAL A 445 -1.44 10.73 -16.76
C VAL A 445 -1.82 12.00 -17.44
N THR A 446 -1.57 13.15 -16.82
CA THR A 446 -1.81 14.43 -17.48
C THR A 446 -1.02 14.52 -18.78
N ARG A 447 0.22 14.03 -18.82
CA ARG A 447 1.01 13.96 -20.07
C ARG A 447 0.37 13.03 -21.11
N GLU A 448 -0.02 11.81 -20.72
CA GLU A 448 -0.71 10.88 -21.62
C GLU A 448 -2.01 11.48 -22.19
N VAL A 449 -2.81 12.11 -21.32
CA VAL A 449 -4.05 12.78 -21.71
C VAL A 449 -3.77 13.95 -22.63
N ASN A 450 -2.73 14.76 -22.36
CA ASN A 450 -2.33 15.86 -23.24
C ASN A 450 -1.88 15.37 -24.62
N GLU A 451 -1.21 14.22 -24.71
CA GLU A 451 -0.83 13.61 -25.98
C GLU A 451 -2.06 13.13 -26.77
N ILE A 452 -2.97 12.41 -26.12
CA ILE A 452 -4.24 11.92 -26.72
C ILE A 452 -5.14 13.08 -27.19
N THR A 453 -5.21 14.14 -26.37
CA THR A 453 -6.01 15.33 -26.64
C THR A 453 -5.24 16.38 -27.43
N GLY A 454 -3.97 16.19 -27.76
CA GLY A 454 -3.11 17.16 -28.44
C GLY A 454 -3.09 18.56 -27.81
N TRP A 455 -3.36 18.73 -26.51
CA TRP A 455 -3.50 20.04 -25.86
C TRP A 455 -2.19 20.84 -25.87
N ASP A 456 -1.06 20.19 -25.58
CA ASP A 456 0.26 20.84 -25.52
C ASP A 456 0.71 21.42 -26.88
N VAL A 457 0.20 20.88 -27.99
CA VAL A 457 0.44 21.41 -29.35
C VAL A 457 -0.49 22.59 -29.68
N ARG A 458 -1.69 22.63 -29.07
CA ARG A 458 -2.74 23.65 -29.29
C ARG A 458 -2.59 24.88 -28.40
N GLY A 459 -1.80 24.78 -27.33
CA GLY A 459 -1.69 25.71 -26.20
C GLY A 459 -1.09 27.11 -26.44
N LYS A 460 -1.27 27.74 -27.61
CA LYS A 460 -0.94 29.18 -27.78
C LYS A 460 -1.98 30.02 -28.53
N ASN A 461 -3.04 29.44 -29.11
CA ASN A 461 -4.02 30.24 -29.85
C ASN A 461 -5.42 29.60 -29.89
N VAL A 462 -6.37 30.20 -29.17
CA VAL A 462 -7.77 29.72 -29.05
C VAL A 462 -8.47 29.62 -30.42
N LYS A 463 -8.09 30.45 -31.42
CA LYS A 463 -8.63 30.39 -32.79
C LYS A 463 -8.19 29.15 -33.59
N ALA A 464 -7.16 28.43 -33.14
CA ALA A 464 -6.72 27.19 -33.76
C ALA A 464 -7.50 25.96 -33.26
N LEU A 465 -8.15 26.05 -32.08
CA LEU A 465 -8.97 24.98 -31.50
C LEU A 465 -10.19 24.62 -32.36
N GLU A 466 -10.70 25.56 -33.16
CA GLU A 466 -11.85 25.35 -34.04
C GLU A 466 -11.46 24.77 -35.42
N LYS A 467 -10.17 24.82 -35.80
CA LYS A 467 -9.72 24.57 -37.19
C LYS A 467 -8.97 23.25 -37.41
N LEU A 468 -8.56 22.55 -36.35
CA LEU A 468 -7.90 21.25 -36.43
C LEU A 468 -8.92 20.11 -36.24
N PRO A 469 -8.73 18.94 -36.87
CA PRO A 469 -9.62 17.81 -36.67
C PRO A 469 -9.56 17.38 -35.20
N ARG A 470 -10.70 17.50 -34.50
CA ARG A 470 -10.87 16.97 -33.14
C ARG A 470 -10.53 15.48 -33.15
N SER A 471 -9.71 15.01 -32.22
CA SER A 471 -9.69 13.57 -31.98
C SER A 471 -11.07 13.22 -31.41
N SER A 472 -11.84 12.40 -32.11
CA SER A 472 -13.20 12.03 -31.66
C SER A 472 -13.19 11.16 -30.40
N GLN A 473 -12.00 10.84 -29.87
CA GLN A 473 -11.76 9.91 -28.78
C GLN A 473 -10.85 10.55 -27.71
N GLY A 474 -11.35 11.55 -26.97
CA GLY A 474 -10.64 11.99 -25.76
C GLY A 474 -10.99 13.37 -25.23
N GLU A 475 -11.46 14.29 -26.08
CA GLU A 475 -11.71 15.67 -25.68
C GLU A 475 -13.05 15.84 -24.93
N PRO A 476 -13.09 16.70 -23.89
CA PRO A 476 -14.34 17.12 -23.28
C PRO A 476 -15.16 17.95 -24.28
N ARG A 477 -16.50 17.82 -24.21
CA ARG A 477 -17.39 18.51 -25.16
C ARG A 477 -17.97 19.76 -24.56
N SER A 478 -17.91 20.85 -25.31
CA SER A 478 -18.63 22.08 -24.99
C SER A 478 -20.15 21.89 -25.06
N VAL A 479 -20.87 22.60 -24.19
CA VAL A 479 -22.34 22.58 -24.12
C VAL A 479 -22.89 23.99 -24.00
N GLU A 480 -24.12 24.17 -24.47
CA GLU A 480 -24.85 25.45 -24.39
C GLU A 480 -25.41 25.70 -22.98
N ALA A 481 -25.56 26.98 -22.61
CA ALA A 481 -26.02 27.37 -21.28
C ALA A 481 -27.45 26.89 -20.97
N SER A 482 -28.36 26.94 -21.95
CA SER A 482 -29.74 26.46 -21.79
C SER A 482 -29.81 24.97 -21.46
N GLN A 483 -28.90 24.19 -22.05
CA GLN A 483 -28.76 22.77 -21.79
C GLN A 483 -28.20 22.51 -20.38
N ALA A 484 -27.18 23.28 -19.98
CA ALA A 484 -26.66 23.24 -18.61
C ALA A 484 -27.74 23.58 -17.56
N ILE A 485 -28.51 24.65 -17.75
CA ILE A 485 -29.60 25.02 -16.82
C ILE A 485 -30.62 23.90 -16.69
N GLY A 486 -31.02 23.26 -17.80
CA GLY A 486 -31.90 22.09 -17.78
C GLY A 486 -31.32 20.96 -16.94
N TRP A 487 -30.06 20.61 -17.16
CA TRP A 487 -29.39 19.55 -16.40
C TRP A 487 -29.22 19.86 -14.92
N HIS A 488 -29.03 21.14 -14.57
CA HIS A 488 -28.98 21.55 -13.17
C HIS A 488 -30.33 21.32 -12.49
N LYS A 489 -31.42 21.79 -13.11
CA LYS A 489 -32.79 21.64 -12.60
C LYS A 489 -33.22 20.18 -12.45
N GLU A 490 -32.79 19.33 -13.38
CA GLU A 490 -33.07 17.89 -13.38
C GLU A 490 -32.13 17.09 -12.45
N ALA A 491 -31.10 17.72 -11.89
CA ALA A 491 -30.01 17.06 -11.16
C ALA A 491 -29.36 15.91 -11.95
N SER A 492 -29.32 16.02 -13.29
CA SER A 492 -28.82 14.97 -14.19
C SER A 492 -27.31 15.04 -14.44
N TYR A 493 -26.66 16.13 -14.02
CA TYR A 493 -25.21 16.32 -14.10
C TYR A 493 -24.61 16.76 -12.76
N THR A 494 -23.34 16.41 -12.56
CA THR A 494 -22.51 16.95 -11.48
C THR A 494 -21.87 18.25 -11.93
N PHE A 495 -22.27 19.34 -11.29
CA PHE A 495 -21.69 20.65 -11.55
C PHE A 495 -20.40 20.79 -10.75
N ILE A 496 -19.33 21.18 -11.46
CA ILE A 496 -18.01 21.42 -10.90
C ILE A 496 -17.69 22.89 -11.14
N ASP A 497 -17.55 23.65 -10.06
CA ASP A 497 -17.30 25.08 -10.09
C ASP A 497 -15.84 25.38 -9.73
N VAL A 498 -15.10 25.90 -10.71
CA VAL A 498 -13.68 26.26 -10.57
C VAL A 498 -13.45 27.77 -10.71
N ARG A 499 -14.53 28.57 -10.67
CA ARG A 499 -14.48 30.03 -10.81
C ARG A 499 -13.89 30.69 -9.57
N ASN A 500 -13.38 31.91 -9.73
CA ASN A 500 -13.04 32.74 -8.58
C ASN A 500 -14.31 33.15 -7.82
N GLN A 501 -14.34 32.95 -6.49
CA GLN A 501 -15.55 33.05 -5.65
C GLN A 501 -16.20 34.46 -5.53
N GLY A 502 -15.75 35.44 -6.31
CA GLY A 502 -16.37 36.78 -6.36
C GLY A 502 -17.76 36.83 -7.01
N ASN A 503 -18.19 35.76 -7.69
CA ASN A 503 -19.41 35.73 -8.53
C ASN A 503 -20.55 34.84 -7.98
N GLY A 504 -20.53 34.46 -6.69
CA GLY A 504 -21.52 33.57 -6.07
C GLY A 504 -21.32 32.08 -6.40
N CYS A 505 -21.90 31.20 -5.58
CA CYS A 505 -21.77 29.74 -5.71
C CYS A 505 -22.98 29.14 -6.41
N ILE A 506 -22.77 28.23 -7.36
CA ILE A 506 -23.85 27.43 -7.96
C ILE A 506 -24.37 26.45 -6.89
N PRO A 507 -25.66 26.48 -6.51
CA PRO A 507 -26.20 25.60 -5.48
C PRO A 507 -25.97 24.12 -5.79
N GLY A 508 -25.38 23.39 -4.83
CA GLY A 508 -25.14 21.95 -4.99
C GLY A 508 -24.04 21.57 -5.99
N ALA A 509 -23.30 22.55 -6.54
CA ALA A 509 -22.07 22.31 -7.27
C ALA A 509 -20.93 21.93 -6.32
N ILE A 510 -19.99 21.13 -6.83
CA ILE A 510 -18.75 20.78 -6.15
C ILE A 510 -17.73 21.87 -6.49
N SER A 511 -17.24 22.58 -5.47
CA SER A 511 -16.20 23.59 -5.66
C SER A 511 -14.82 22.91 -5.73
N LEU A 512 -14.02 23.33 -6.70
CA LEU A 512 -12.60 22.96 -6.79
C LEU A 512 -11.73 24.23 -6.68
N PRO A 513 -10.47 24.10 -6.19
CA PRO A 513 -9.50 25.18 -6.30
C PRO A 513 -9.35 25.65 -7.75
N HIS A 514 -9.25 26.97 -7.95
CA HIS A 514 -9.01 27.52 -9.28
C HIS A 514 -7.71 26.95 -9.87
N PRO A 515 -7.65 26.51 -11.14
CA PRO A 515 -6.45 25.84 -11.69
C PRO A 515 -5.17 26.68 -11.67
N GLU A 516 -5.31 28.01 -11.66
CA GLU A 516 -4.20 28.97 -11.58
C GLU A 516 -3.94 29.47 -10.14
N ALA A 517 -4.67 28.97 -9.14
CA ALA A 517 -4.43 29.31 -7.74
C ALA A 517 -3.05 28.80 -7.29
N THR A 518 -2.39 29.57 -6.41
CA THR A 518 -1.11 29.18 -5.79
C THR A 518 -1.25 27.93 -4.91
N GLU A 519 -2.44 27.69 -4.37
CA GLU A 519 -2.84 26.48 -3.65
C GLU A 519 -3.65 25.59 -4.60
N THR A 520 -3.02 24.54 -5.14
CA THR A 520 -3.63 23.60 -6.09
C THR A 520 -4.21 22.37 -5.36
N LEU A 521 -4.88 21.45 -6.07
CA LEU A 521 -5.32 20.15 -5.53
C LEU A 521 -4.21 19.39 -4.77
N ALA A 522 -2.95 19.57 -5.16
CA ALA A 522 -1.77 19.00 -4.51
C ALA A 522 -1.56 19.49 -3.07
N SER A 523 -2.07 20.67 -2.75
CA SER A 523 -1.88 21.36 -1.46
C SER A 523 -2.99 21.12 -0.46
N LEU A 524 -4.09 20.47 -0.89
CA LEU A 524 -5.16 20.06 0.01
C LEU A 524 -4.69 18.93 0.94
N GLU A 525 -5.22 18.91 2.15
CA GLU A 525 -5.00 17.79 3.07
C GLU A 525 -5.59 16.50 2.50
N ASP A 526 -5.00 15.35 2.83
CA ASP A 526 -5.42 14.06 2.28
C ASP A 526 -6.93 13.83 2.45
N ASP A 527 -7.46 14.03 3.65
CA ASP A 527 -8.88 13.87 3.93
C ASP A 527 -9.79 14.80 3.10
N GLU A 528 -9.32 15.99 2.71
CA GLU A 528 -10.06 16.90 1.83
C GLU A 528 -10.08 16.39 0.40
N VAL A 529 -8.92 15.96 -0.12
CA VAL A 529 -8.81 15.30 -1.43
C VAL A 529 -9.72 14.08 -1.49
N LEU A 530 -9.71 13.25 -0.43
CA LEU A 530 -10.53 12.05 -0.34
C LEU A 530 -12.03 12.40 -0.38
N ARG A 531 -12.49 13.34 0.45
CA ARG A 531 -13.91 13.76 0.47
C ARG A 531 -14.37 14.33 -0.88
N LEU A 532 -13.56 15.19 -1.47
CA LEU A 532 -13.84 15.78 -2.77
C LEU A 532 -13.99 14.69 -3.84
N CYS A 533 -13.10 13.72 -3.83
CA CYS A 533 -13.12 12.61 -4.74
C CYS A 533 -14.39 11.75 -4.58
N GLU A 534 -14.79 11.41 -3.36
CA GLU A 534 -16.03 10.68 -3.11
C GLU A 534 -17.27 11.44 -3.61
N GLN A 535 -17.31 12.76 -3.43
CA GLN A 535 -18.40 13.61 -3.94
C GLN A 535 -18.46 13.58 -5.48
N LEU A 536 -17.30 13.66 -6.14
CA LEU A 536 -17.21 13.59 -7.61
C LEU A 536 -17.71 12.23 -8.14
N ASN A 537 -17.51 11.14 -7.40
CA ASN A 537 -17.90 9.79 -7.82
C ASN A 537 -19.31 9.37 -7.44
N ALA A 538 -19.89 9.97 -6.40
CA ALA A 538 -21.22 9.61 -5.92
C ALA A 538 -22.29 9.74 -7.03
N LYS A 539 -22.10 10.68 -7.96
CA LYS A 539 -23.06 11.08 -8.99
C LYS A 539 -22.88 10.42 -10.38
N GLY A 540 -21.88 9.55 -10.57
CA GLY A 540 -21.86 8.56 -11.65
C GLY A 540 -21.74 9.04 -13.12
N GLY A 541 -20.62 9.68 -13.48
CA GLY A 541 -20.12 9.68 -14.88
C GLY A 541 -20.64 10.79 -15.81
N HIS A 542 -21.39 11.77 -15.31
CA HIS A 542 -21.80 12.96 -16.06
C HIS A 542 -21.40 14.23 -15.30
N MET A 543 -20.32 14.87 -15.77
CA MET A 543 -19.74 16.06 -15.14
C MET A 543 -19.80 17.26 -16.08
N LEU A 544 -20.12 18.43 -15.53
CA LEU A 544 -20.06 19.71 -16.20
C LEU A 544 -19.12 20.64 -15.42
N ILE A 545 -18.05 21.08 -16.07
CA ILE A 545 -17.06 21.99 -15.50
C ILE A 545 -17.35 23.42 -15.94
N ILE A 546 -17.41 24.33 -14.97
CA ILE A 546 -17.67 25.75 -15.16
C ILE A 546 -16.51 26.54 -14.56
N GLY A 547 -15.78 27.27 -15.41
CA GLY A 547 -14.69 28.15 -15.03
C GLY A 547 -14.83 29.55 -15.64
N ASP A 548 -13.94 30.45 -15.22
CA ASP A 548 -13.95 31.86 -15.66
C ASP A 548 -13.64 32.02 -17.17
N SER A 549 -13.04 31.00 -17.78
CA SER A 549 -12.75 30.93 -19.21
C SER A 549 -12.76 29.49 -19.72
N ALA A 550 -12.82 29.32 -21.05
CA ALA A 550 -12.70 27.99 -21.67
C ALA A 550 -11.36 27.31 -21.34
N LYS A 551 -10.28 28.09 -21.19
CA LYS A 551 -8.97 27.59 -20.73
C LYS A 551 -9.07 27.08 -19.29
N CYS A 552 -9.69 27.84 -18.39
CA CYS A 552 -9.87 27.45 -16.98
C CYS A 552 -10.66 26.14 -16.86
N SER A 553 -11.80 26.01 -17.56
CA SER A 553 -12.58 24.77 -17.59
C SER A 553 -11.77 23.58 -18.14
N TRP A 554 -10.90 23.83 -19.13
CA TRP A 554 -10.03 22.79 -19.70
C TRP A 554 -8.92 22.37 -18.74
N ASP A 555 -8.22 23.31 -18.13
CA ASP A 555 -7.15 23.03 -17.16
C ASP A 555 -7.70 22.24 -15.97
N ALA A 556 -8.91 22.57 -15.50
CA ALA A 556 -9.62 21.79 -14.49
C ALA A 556 -9.94 20.36 -14.97
N ALA A 557 -10.36 20.17 -16.23
CA ALA A 557 -10.59 18.84 -16.79
C ALA A 557 -9.30 18.00 -16.80
N MET A 558 -8.15 18.61 -17.11
CA MET A 558 -6.85 17.94 -17.07
C MET A 558 -6.42 17.59 -15.65
N LEU A 559 -6.65 18.48 -14.68
CA LEU A 559 -6.41 18.21 -13.27
C LEU A 559 -7.25 17.01 -12.79
N LEU A 560 -8.54 16.98 -13.11
CA LEU A 560 -9.41 15.85 -12.79
C LEU A 560 -8.97 14.55 -13.47
N ALA A 561 -8.49 14.62 -14.72
CA ALA A 561 -7.97 13.45 -15.42
C ALA A 561 -6.69 12.90 -14.78
N GLY A 562 -5.75 13.78 -14.40
CA GLY A 562 -4.51 13.39 -13.74
C GLY A 562 -4.73 12.89 -12.32
N TYR A 563 -5.33 13.71 -11.46
CA TYR A 563 -5.52 13.43 -10.02
C TYR A 563 -6.62 12.43 -9.72
N PHE A 564 -7.69 12.47 -10.51
CA PHE A 564 -8.86 11.66 -10.26
C PHE A 564 -9.18 10.82 -11.48
N ARG A 565 -8.22 10.39 -12.31
CA ARG A 565 -8.38 9.38 -13.40
C ARG A 565 -9.75 9.43 -14.10
N MET A 566 -10.27 10.63 -14.29
CA MET A 566 -11.61 10.91 -14.76
C MET A 566 -11.39 11.40 -16.18
N TRP A 567 -11.68 10.54 -17.15
CA TRP A 567 -11.22 10.81 -18.50
C TRP A 567 -11.96 12.02 -19.07
N PRO A 568 -11.28 12.96 -19.76
CA PRO A 568 -11.94 14.18 -20.22
C PRO A 568 -13.11 13.92 -21.17
N SER A 569 -13.12 12.78 -21.88
CA SER A 569 -14.24 12.35 -22.71
C SER A 569 -15.57 12.15 -21.95
N GLU A 570 -15.52 11.97 -20.63
CA GLU A 570 -16.70 11.86 -19.75
C GLU A 570 -17.19 13.22 -19.24
N MET A 571 -16.46 14.30 -19.56
CA MET A 571 -16.73 15.66 -19.08
C MET A 571 -17.36 16.53 -20.16
N LYS A 572 -18.15 17.50 -19.70
CA LYS A 572 -18.66 18.63 -20.48
C LYS A 572 -18.04 19.92 -19.97
N LEU A 573 -17.78 20.86 -20.87
CA LEU A 573 -17.31 22.20 -20.53
C LEU A 573 -18.43 23.21 -20.79
N GLY A 574 -18.79 24.01 -19.78
CA GLY A 574 -19.60 25.20 -20.02
C GLY A 574 -18.76 26.22 -20.78
N LEU A 575 -19.16 26.60 -21.99
CA LEU A 575 -18.48 27.64 -22.75
C LEU A 575 -19.08 29.02 -22.45
N LYS A 576 -18.20 29.97 -22.11
CA LYS A 576 -18.38 31.44 -22.12
C LYS A 576 -19.55 32.01 -21.31
N LEU A 577 -19.20 32.64 -20.20
CA LEU A 577 -20.10 33.44 -19.35
C LEU A 577 -20.18 34.92 -19.74
N THR A 578 -19.44 35.36 -20.77
CA THR A 578 -19.25 36.79 -21.11
C THR A 578 -19.93 37.23 -22.40
N GLU A 579 -20.74 36.38 -23.05
CA GLU A 579 -21.52 36.80 -24.21
C GLU A 579 -22.80 37.55 -23.75
N PRO A 580 -23.32 38.53 -24.51
CA PRO A 580 -24.50 39.31 -24.09
C PRO A 580 -25.76 38.42 -24.12
N GLY A 581 -26.48 38.33 -22.99
CA GLY A 581 -27.73 37.55 -22.84
C GLY A 581 -27.63 36.31 -21.95
N TYR A 582 -26.49 36.08 -21.32
CA TYR A 582 -26.17 34.89 -20.52
C TYR A 582 -26.30 35.25 -19.04
N ILE A 583 -27.43 34.92 -18.42
CA ILE A 583 -27.69 35.30 -17.02
C ILE A 583 -27.26 34.16 -16.09
N LEU A 584 -26.13 34.36 -15.41
CA LEU A 584 -25.62 33.53 -14.31
C LEU A 584 -26.67 33.35 -13.19
N GLU A 585 -27.57 34.34 -13.02
CA GLU A 585 -28.62 34.38 -11.98
C GLU A 585 -29.62 33.22 -12.07
N ASP A 586 -29.74 32.52 -13.22
CA ASP A 586 -30.60 31.35 -13.33
C ASP A 586 -29.97 30.05 -12.76
N LEU A 587 -28.64 30.08 -12.53
CA LEU A 587 -27.86 29.01 -11.90
C LEU A 587 -27.39 29.35 -10.48
N LEU A 588 -27.37 30.62 -10.09
CA LEU A 588 -27.09 31.10 -8.73
C LEU A 588 -28.37 31.06 -7.89
#